data_AF-A0A2G1YMG4-F1
#
_entry.id   AF-A0A2G1YMG4-F1
#
_cell.length_a   1.000
_cell.length_b   1.000
_cell.length_c   1.000
_cell.angle_alpha   90.00
_cell.angle_beta   90.00
_cell.angle_gamma   90.00
#
_symmetry.space_group_name_H-M   'P 1'
#
loop_
_entity.id
_entity.type
_entity.pdbx_description
1 polymer ?
#
loop_
_entity_poly.entity_id
_entity_poly.type
_entity_poly.pdbx_seq_one_letter_code
_entity_poly.pdbx_strand_id
1 'polypeptide(L)'
;MKSRILIPSVAFSILVFMGGYFLVNPSYEKSLKAKYYYETGDYKEALTLAKEAFSIDVYNRMASTIMAQSITSLKYVSYINDAKKYMYDINKIATHDVISDADKAKIRTICNIMMSSYIKLAPSVVTDTDLVEDAARYHDSFEKLLEKVNK
;
A
#
# COMPACT_ATOMS: atom_id res chain seq x y z
N MET A 1 50.52 -17.68 10.16
CA MET A 1 50.13 -16.25 10.34
C MET A 1 49.50 -16.09 11.73
N LYS A 2 49.91 -15.11 12.54
CA LYS A 2 49.31 -14.87 13.88
C LYS A 2 47.80 -14.67 13.73
N SER A 3 46.98 -15.44 14.45
CA SER A 3 45.50 -15.44 14.29
C SER A 3 44.86 -14.06 14.45
N ARG A 4 45.56 -13.12 15.12
CA ARG A 4 45.20 -11.70 15.27
C ARG A 4 44.95 -10.97 13.94
N ILE A 5 45.58 -11.39 12.84
CA ILE A 5 45.39 -10.77 11.51
C ILE A 5 44.53 -11.67 10.62
N LEU A 6 44.61 -12.99 10.79
CA LEU A 6 43.87 -13.96 9.98
C LEU A 6 42.35 -13.78 10.10
N ILE A 7 41.82 -13.66 11.34
CA ILE A 7 40.37 -13.56 11.57
C ILE A 7 39.78 -12.28 10.95
N PRO A 8 40.34 -11.07 11.17
CA PRO A 8 39.85 -9.87 10.49
C PRO A 8 39.93 -9.95 8.96
N SER A 9 41.02 -10.49 8.40
CA SER A 9 41.17 -10.63 6.95
C SER A 9 40.11 -11.55 6.36
N VAL A 10 39.85 -12.71 6.99
CA VAL A 10 38.80 -13.63 6.53
C VAL A 10 37.41 -13.00 6.65
N ALA A 11 37.12 -12.30 7.76
CA ALA A 11 35.85 -11.60 7.92
C ALA A 11 35.64 -10.51 6.85
N PHE A 12 36.68 -9.73 6.55
CA PHE A 12 36.65 -8.73 5.49
C PHE A 12 36.41 -9.37 4.11
N SER A 13 37.11 -10.46 3.80
CA SER A 13 36.88 -11.20 2.55
C SER A 13 35.44 -11.68 2.42
N ILE A 14 34.85 -12.24 3.48
CA ILE A 14 33.44 -12.66 3.49
C ILE A 14 32.51 -11.49 3.19
N LEU A 15 32.74 -10.32 3.81
CA LEU A 15 31.94 -9.12 3.55
C LEU A 15 32.05 -8.65 2.09
N VAL A 16 33.24 -8.69 1.51
CA VAL A 16 33.45 -8.34 0.09
C VAL A 16 32.71 -9.33 -0.82
N PHE A 17 32.76 -10.63 -0.53
CA PHE A 17 32.00 -11.63 -1.29
C PHE A 17 30.48 -11.43 -1.17
N MET A 18 29.98 -11.15 0.03
CA MET A 18 28.55 -10.86 0.25
C MET A 18 28.11 -9.59 -0.49
N GLY A 19 28.90 -8.52 -0.42
CA GLY A 19 28.63 -7.27 -1.13
C GLY A 19 28.66 -7.46 -2.65
N GLY A 20 29.65 -8.19 -3.16
CA GLY A 20 29.74 -8.55 -4.57
C GLY A 20 28.54 -9.34 -5.05
N TYR A 21 28.12 -10.37 -4.30
CA TYR A 21 26.92 -11.16 -4.59
C TYR A 21 25.65 -10.31 -4.64
N PHE A 22 25.48 -9.39 -3.70
CA PHE A 22 24.35 -8.47 -3.66
C PHE A 22 24.28 -7.56 -4.89
N LEU A 23 25.43 -7.13 -5.42
CA LEU A 23 25.50 -6.25 -6.59
C LEU A 23 25.25 -6.96 -7.93
N VAL A 24 25.64 -8.24 -8.05
CA VAL A 24 25.47 -9.00 -9.30
C VAL A 24 24.19 -9.83 -9.35
N ASN A 25 23.54 -10.07 -8.21
CA ASN A 25 22.34 -10.90 -8.19
C ASN A 25 21.12 -10.11 -8.71
N PRO A 26 20.49 -10.55 -9.81
CA PRO A 26 19.39 -9.83 -10.45
C PRO A 26 18.14 -9.72 -9.56
N SER A 27 17.94 -10.62 -8.60
CA SER A 27 16.87 -10.49 -7.61
C SER A 27 17.05 -9.23 -6.76
N TYR A 28 18.27 -8.98 -6.28
CA TYR A 28 18.54 -7.82 -5.42
C TYR A 28 18.43 -6.50 -6.18
N GLU A 29 18.94 -6.45 -7.41
CA GLU A 29 18.75 -5.29 -8.29
C GLU A 29 17.26 -4.96 -8.50
N LYS A 30 16.43 -5.96 -8.83
CA LYS A 30 14.99 -5.77 -9.00
C LYS A 30 14.31 -5.36 -7.70
N SER A 31 14.69 -5.92 -6.57
CA SER A 31 14.13 -5.53 -5.27
C SER A 31 14.46 -4.08 -4.89
N LEU A 32 15.63 -3.57 -5.27
CA LEU A 32 15.98 -2.16 -5.08
C LEU A 32 15.14 -1.24 -5.97
N LYS A 33 14.94 -1.62 -7.25
CA LYS A 33 14.04 -0.87 -8.15
C LYS A 33 12.60 -0.89 -7.64
N ALA A 34 12.13 -2.04 -7.18
CA ALA A 34 10.81 -2.17 -6.55
C ALA A 34 10.68 -1.24 -5.35
N LYS A 35 11.73 -1.14 -4.52
CA LYS A 35 11.75 -0.23 -3.38
C LYS A 35 11.63 1.22 -3.86
N TYR A 36 12.42 1.61 -4.84
CA TYR A 36 12.35 2.97 -5.40
C TYR A 36 10.92 3.32 -5.84
N TYR A 37 10.29 2.45 -6.64
CA TYR A 37 8.91 2.69 -7.08
C TYR A 37 7.92 2.77 -5.91
N TYR A 38 8.07 1.91 -4.90
CA TYR A 38 7.24 1.94 -3.70
C TYR A 38 7.34 3.31 -2.99
N GLU A 39 8.55 3.80 -2.76
CA GLU A 39 8.80 5.09 -2.09
C GLU A 39 8.32 6.29 -2.92
N THR A 40 8.21 6.14 -4.25
CA THR A 40 7.63 7.16 -5.14
C THR A 40 6.11 7.05 -5.31
N GLY A 41 5.47 6.07 -4.64
CA GLY A 41 4.03 5.86 -4.70
C GLY A 41 3.52 5.05 -5.90
N ASP A 42 4.40 4.54 -6.78
CA ASP A 42 4.01 3.63 -7.86
C ASP A 42 3.95 2.18 -7.35
N TYR A 43 2.91 1.91 -6.57
CA TYR A 43 2.69 0.62 -5.92
C TYR A 43 2.44 -0.53 -6.90
N LYS A 44 1.98 -0.24 -8.13
CA LYS A 44 1.75 -1.28 -9.14
C LYS A 44 3.08 -1.76 -9.69
N GLU A 45 3.94 -0.83 -10.10
CA GLU A 45 5.26 -1.18 -10.62
C GLU A 45 6.15 -1.80 -9.54
N ALA A 46 6.09 -1.25 -8.32
CA ALA A 46 6.75 -1.84 -7.16
C ALA A 46 6.35 -3.31 -6.94
N LEU A 47 5.04 -3.62 -7.03
CA LEU A 47 4.56 -4.98 -6.87
C LEU A 47 5.05 -5.91 -7.99
N THR A 48 5.04 -5.45 -9.24
CA THR A 48 5.52 -6.24 -10.38
C THR A 48 6.98 -6.63 -10.20
N LEU A 49 7.84 -5.64 -9.95
CA LEU A 49 9.27 -5.86 -9.77
C LEU A 49 9.59 -6.70 -8.52
N ALA A 50 8.85 -6.50 -7.42
CA ALA A 50 9.02 -7.30 -6.21
C ALA A 50 8.64 -8.78 -6.43
N LYS A 51 7.57 -9.05 -7.19
CA LYS A 51 7.21 -10.43 -7.57
C LYS A 51 8.27 -11.08 -8.43
N GLU A 52 8.79 -10.35 -9.42
CA GLU A 52 9.89 -10.85 -10.25
C GLU A 52 11.14 -11.14 -9.42
N ALA A 53 11.55 -10.21 -8.55
CA ALA A 53 12.68 -10.39 -7.65
C ALA A 53 12.50 -11.63 -6.76
N PHE A 54 11.33 -11.78 -6.14
CA PHE A 54 10.99 -12.92 -5.29
C PHE A 54 10.94 -14.24 -6.06
N SER A 55 10.54 -14.22 -7.33
CA SER A 55 10.54 -15.42 -8.18
C SER A 55 11.96 -15.90 -8.54
N ILE A 56 12.93 -14.97 -8.62
CA ILE A 56 14.34 -15.29 -8.88
C ILE A 56 15.00 -15.83 -7.60
N ASP A 57 14.70 -15.23 -6.44
CA ASP A 57 15.20 -15.66 -5.15
C ASP A 57 14.11 -15.48 -4.07
N VAL A 58 13.53 -16.61 -3.65
CA VAL A 58 12.47 -16.65 -2.63
C VAL A 58 12.97 -16.28 -1.23
N TYR A 59 14.29 -16.27 -1.01
CA TYR A 59 14.90 -15.84 0.25
C TYR A 59 15.26 -14.36 0.27
N ASN A 60 15.04 -13.63 -0.83
CA ASN A 60 15.19 -12.18 -0.86
C ASN A 60 14.10 -11.54 0.01
N ARG A 61 14.45 -11.26 1.26
CA ARG A 61 13.57 -10.63 2.25
C ARG A 61 13.12 -9.23 1.82
N MET A 62 13.94 -8.49 1.09
CA MET A 62 13.58 -7.16 0.58
C MET A 62 12.44 -7.28 -0.43
N ALA A 63 12.56 -8.19 -1.40
CA ALA A 63 11.50 -8.46 -2.38
C ALA A 63 10.19 -8.90 -1.70
N SER A 64 10.28 -9.84 -0.75
CA SER A 64 9.11 -10.30 0.01
C SER A 64 8.41 -9.16 0.77
N THR A 65 9.20 -8.30 1.42
CA THR A 65 8.68 -7.15 2.19
C THR A 65 7.97 -6.15 1.28
N ILE A 66 8.64 -5.71 0.21
CA ILE A 66 8.09 -4.71 -0.73
C ILE A 66 6.84 -5.26 -1.44
N MET A 67 6.81 -6.55 -1.75
CA MET A 67 5.63 -7.20 -2.31
C MET A 67 4.43 -7.10 -1.35
N ALA A 68 4.61 -7.43 -0.07
CA ALA A 68 3.55 -7.35 0.94
C ALA A 68 3.09 -5.90 1.18
N GLN A 69 4.04 -4.97 1.27
CA GLN A 69 3.76 -3.54 1.39
C GLN A 69 2.94 -3.02 0.21
N SER A 70 3.38 -3.32 -1.02
CA SER A 70 2.72 -2.86 -2.25
C SER A 70 1.30 -3.41 -2.39
N ILE A 71 1.09 -4.70 -2.07
CA ILE A 71 -0.26 -5.30 -2.05
C ILE A 71 -1.16 -4.55 -1.07
N THR A 72 -0.63 -4.17 0.08
CA THR A 72 -1.39 -3.46 1.11
C THR A 72 -1.70 -2.04 0.65
N SER A 73 -0.71 -1.27 0.19
CA SER A 73 -0.90 0.08 -0.36
C SER A 73 -1.93 0.11 -1.50
N LEU A 74 -1.93 -0.89 -2.38
CA LEU A 74 -2.92 -0.98 -3.47
C LEU A 74 -4.36 -1.15 -2.97
N LYS A 75 -4.59 -1.80 -1.84
CA LYS A 75 -5.93 -1.88 -1.22
C LYS A 75 -6.40 -0.51 -0.75
N TYR A 76 -5.51 0.27 -0.13
CA TYR A 76 -5.81 1.65 0.28
C TYR A 76 -6.08 2.54 -0.93
N VAL A 77 -5.25 2.47 -1.97
CA VAL A 77 -5.48 3.21 -3.23
C VAL A 77 -6.84 2.87 -3.83
N SER A 78 -7.22 1.59 -3.87
CA SER A 78 -8.53 1.17 -4.36
C SER A 78 -9.66 1.79 -3.53
N TYR A 79 -9.57 1.70 -2.20
CA TYR A 79 -10.55 2.28 -1.29
C TYR A 79 -10.70 3.79 -1.49
N ILE A 80 -9.58 4.53 -1.58
CA ILE A 80 -9.57 5.98 -1.79
C ILE A 80 -10.19 6.36 -3.14
N ASN A 81 -9.91 5.57 -4.19
CA ASN A 81 -10.50 5.82 -5.51
C ASN A 81 -12.02 5.59 -5.51
N ASP A 82 -12.49 4.52 -4.86
CA ASP A 82 -13.92 4.27 -4.67
C ASP A 82 -14.56 5.39 -3.84
N ALA A 83 -13.92 5.83 -2.76
CA ALA A 83 -14.35 6.95 -1.94
C ALA A 83 -14.55 8.23 -2.77
N LYS A 84 -13.56 8.60 -3.59
CA LYS A 84 -13.63 9.77 -4.49
C LYS A 84 -14.79 9.66 -5.47
N LYS A 85 -14.93 8.50 -6.11
CA LYS A 85 -16.02 8.25 -7.08
C LYS A 85 -17.38 8.36 -6.42
N TYR A 86 -17.57 7.72 -5.28
CA TYR A 86 -18.84 7.74 -4.57
C TYR A 86 -19.18 9.09 -3.99
N MET A 87 -18.19 9.84 -3.49
CA MET A 87 -18.41 11.21 -3.04
C MET A 87 -18.85 12.12 -4.18
N TYR A 88 -18.30 11.93 -5.38
CA TYR A 88 -18.74 12.62 -6.59
C TYR A 88 -20.20 12.29 -6.94
N ASP A 89 -20.59 11.01 -6.88
CA ASP A 89 -21.98 10.59 -7.12
C ASP A 89 -22.96 11.16 -6.08
N ILE A 90 -22.55 11.22 -4.80
CA ILE A 90 -23.32 11.87 -3.73
C ILE A 90 -23.46 13.37 -3.98
N ASN A 91 -22.39 14.05 -4.37
CA ASN A 91 -22.43 15.48 -4.63
C ASN A 91 -23.37 15.81 -5.79
N LYS A 92 -23.48 14.96 -6.81
CA LYS A 92 -24.49 15.12 -7.86
C LYS A 92 -25.91 15.06 -7.30
N ILE A 93 -26.19 14.11 -6.41
CA ILE A 93 -27.49 14.02 -5.74
C ILE A 93 -27.77 15.28 -4.93
N ALA A 94 -26.75 15.84 -4.26
CA ALA A 94 -26.88 17.07 -3.49
C ALA A 94 -27.17 18.33 -4.36
N THR A 95 -27.01 18.24 -5.69
CA THR A 95 -27.41 19.31 -6.63
C THR A 95 -28.86 19.23 -7.09
N HIS A 96 -29.61 18.19 -6.73
CA HIS A 96 -31.04 18.12 -7.03
C HIS A 96 -31.80 19.22 -6.27
N ASP A 97 -32.81 19.82 -6.90
CA ASP A 97 -33.65 20.86 -6.28
C ASP A 97 -34.33 20.36 -4.99
N VAL A 98 -34.68 19.08 -4.96
CA VAL A 98 -35.23 18.38 -3.80
C VAL A 98 -34.59 16.99 -3.72
N ILE A 99 -34.01 16.66 -2.55
CA ILE A 99 -33.44 15.33 -2.28
C ILE A 99 -34.59 14.38 -1.91
N SER A 100 -34.84 13.41 -2.78
CA SER A 100 -35.90 12.41 -2.59
C SER A 100 -35.54 11.33 -1.56
N ASP A 101 -36.53 10.53 -1.12
CA ASP A 101 -36.24 9.37 -0.26
C ASP A 101 -35.40 8.30 -0.97
N ALA A 102 -35.54 8.17 -2.30
CA ALA A 102 -34.71 7.31 -3.12
C ALA A 102 -33.24 7.78 -3.13
N ASP A 103 -33.04 9.09 -3.24
CA ASP A 103 -31.71 9.72 -3.14
C ASP A 103 -31.07 9.45 -1.78
N LYS A 104 -31.82 9.64 -0.68
CA LYS A 104 -31.36 9.32 0.67
C LYS A 104 -31.00 7.83 0.82
N ALA A 105 -31.84 6.93 0.29
CA ALA A 105 -31.57 5.49 0.32
C ALA A 105 -30.30 5.11 -0.45
N LYS A 106 -30.05 5.76 -1.59
CA LYS A 106 -28.82 5.59 -2.37
C LYS A 106 -27.59 6.07 -1.61
N ILE A 107 -27.64 7.27 -1.02
CA ILE A 107 -26.54 7.81 -0.20
C ILE A 107 -26.25 6.87 0.97
N ARG A 108 -27.28 6.40 1.69
CA ARG A 108 -27.14 5.45 2.81
C ARG A 108 -26.45 4.16 2.38
N THR A 109 -26.85 3.61 1.24
CA THR A 109 -26.27 2.38 0.68
C THR A 109 -24.79 2.57 0.38
N ILE A 110 -24.42 3.68 -0.28
CA ILE A 110 -23.03 4.04 -0.56
C ILE A 110 -22.21 4.14 0.73
N CYS A 111 -22.72 4.86 1.74
CA CYS A 111 -22.01 5.01 3.02
C CYS A 111 -21.76 3.66 3.69
N ASN A 112 -22.77 2.79 3.74
CA ASN A 112 -22.64 1.44 4.31
C ASN A 112 -21.61 0.58 3.57
N ILE A 113 -21.56 0.66 2.23
CA ILE A 113 -20.54 -0.01 1.42
C ILE A 113 -19.15 0.48 1.81
N MET A 114 -18.97 1.80 1.93
CA MET A 114 -17.67 2.39 2.24
C MET A 114 -17.21 2.06 3.65
N MET A 115 -18.08 2.15 4.65
CA MET A 115 -17.76 1.72 6.03
C MET A 115 -17.35 0.23 6.07
N SER A 116 -18.10 -0.63 5.37
CA SER A 116 -17.80 -2.07 5.30
C SER A 116 -16.49 -2.37 4.57
N SER A 117 -16.11 -1.53 3.59
CA SER A 117 -14.85 -1.66 2.85
C SER A 117 -13.66 -1.24 3.71
N TYR A 118 -13.80 -0.17 4.49
CA TYR A 118 -12.75 0.32 5.38
C TYR A 118 -12.33 -0.70 6.44
N ILE A 119 -13.29 -1.41 7.05
CA ILE A 119 -13.03 -2.47 8.05
C ILE A 119 -12.14 -3.59 7.47
N LYS A 120 -12.17 -3.81 6.15
CA LYS A 120 -11.37 -4.82 5.46
C LYS A 120 -9.95 -4.36 5.12
N LEU A 121 -9.63 -3.08 5.34
CA LEU A 121 -8.25 -2.59 5.23
C LEU A 121 -7.45 -3.15 6.41
N ALA A 122 -6.44 -3.96 6.11
CA ALA A 122 -5.57 -4.51 7.13
C ALA A 122 -4.69 -3.39 7.69
N PRO A 123 -4.76 -3.08 9.01
CA PRO A 123 -3.84 -2.14 9.61
C PRO A 123 -2.42 -2.71 9.49
N SER A 124 -1.51 -1.92 8.94
CA SER A 124 -0.12 -2.32 8.73
C SER A 124 0.78 -1.14 9.05
N VAL A 125 1.75 -1.38 9.94
CA VAL A 125 2.81 -0.41 10.30
C VAL A 125 3.70 -0.09 9.09
N VAL A 126 3.60 -0.89 8.03
CA VAL A 126 4.50 -0.87 6.87
C VAL A 126 3.87 -0.22 5.64
N THR A 127 2.70 0.40 5.79
CA THR A 127 1.96 1.08 4.72
C THR A 127 2.23 2.58 4.76
N ASP A 128 2.26 3.21 3.59
CA ASP A 128 2.35 4.66 3.44
C ASP A 128 1.34 5.39 4.34
N THR A 129 1.85 6.24 5.22
CA THR A 129 1.07 7.00 6.20
C THR A 129 0.03 7.88 5.53
N ASP A 130 0.36 8.45 4.37
CA ASP A 130 -0.53 9.36 3.67
C ASP A 130 -1.77 8.60 3.17
N LEU A 131 -1.60 7.36 2.68
CA LEU A 131 -2.72 6.50 2.30
C LEU A 131 -3.61 6.14 3.50
N VAL A 132 -3.01 5.89 4.66
CA VAL A 132 -3.75 5.53 5.87
C VAL A 132 -4.58 6.72 6.35
N GLU A 133 -3.96 7.91 6.40
CA GLU A 133 -4.63 9.14 6.79
C GLU A 133 -5.74 9.52 5.81
N ASP A 134 -5.49 9.44 4.50
CA ASP A 134 -6.49 9.72 3.46
C ASP A 134 -7.71 8.79 3.59
N ALA A 135 -7.47 7.48 3.75
CA ALA A 135 -8.54 6.51 3.92
C ALA A 135 -9.35 6.77 5.19
N ALA A 136 -8.69 7.13 6.30
CA ALA A 136 -9.36 7.50 7.55
C ALA A 136 -10.23 8.76 7.38
N ARG A 137 -9.71 9.81 6.74
CA ARG A 137 -10.48 11.04 6.48
C ARG A 137 -11.74 10.77 5.64
N TYR A 138 -11.64 9.90 4.63
CA TYR A 138 -12.81 9.49 3.86
C TYR A 138 -13.79 8.66 4.68
N HIS A 139 -13.30 7.71 5.48
CA HIS A 139 -14.14 6.92 6.39
C HIS A 139 -14.97 7.82 7.31
N ASP A 140 -14.33 8.76 8.00
CA ASP A 140 -15.00 9.70 8.91
C ASP A 140 -16.02 10.58 8.18
N SER A 141 -15.74 10.92 6.92
CA SER A 141 -16.66 11.70 6.09
C SER A 141 -17.92 10.90 5.75
N PHE A 142 -17.78 9.61 5.39
CA PHE A 142 -18.91 8.73 5.13
C PHE A 142 -19.71 8.41 6.39
N GLU A 143 -19.06 8.26 7.54
CA GLU A 143 -19.72 8.07 8.83
C GLU A 143 -20.61 9.28 9.18
N LYS A 144 -20.04 10.50 9.13
CA LYS A 144 -20.79 11.74 9.37
C LYS A 144 -21.94 11.95 8.38
N LEU A 145 -21.76 11.55 7.12
CA LEU A 145 -22.82 11.63 6.13
C LEU A 145 -23.95 10.65 6.42
N LEU A 146 -23.62 9.41 6.80
CA LEU A 146 -24.60 8.40 7.17
C LEU A 146 -25.45 8.85 8.35
N GLU A 147 -24.83 9.43 9.38
CA GLU A 147 -25.56 9.99 10.52
C GLU A 147 -26.56 11.07 10.12
N LYS A 148 -26.19 11.96 9.18
CA LYS A 148 -27.07 13.03 8.69
C LYS A 148 -28.24 12.51 7.88
N VAL A 149 -28.03 11.46 7.08
CA VAL A 149 -29.06 10.87 6.20
C VAL A 149 -30.02 9.96 6.97
N ASN A 150 -29.65 9.53 8.17
CA ASN A 150 -30.49 8.73 9.06
C ASN A 150 -31.34 9.58 10.04
N LYS A 151 -31.07 10.87 10.16
CA LYS A 151 -31.92 11.84 10.87
C LYS A 151 -33.04 12.33 9.97
#